data_AF-A0A925QHI3-F1
#
_entry.id   AF-A0A925QHI3-F1
#
_cell.length_a   1.000
_cell.length_b   1.000
_cell.length_c   1.000
_cell.angle_alpha   90.00
_cell.angle_beta   90.00
_cell.angle_gamma   90.00
#
_symmetry.space_group_name_H-M   'P 1'
#
loop_
_entity.id
_entity.type
_entity.pdbx_description
1 polymer ?
#
loop_
_entity_poly.entity_id
_entity_poly.type
_entity_poly.pdbx_seq_one_letter_code
_entity_poly.pdbx_strand_id
1 'polypeptide(L)' 'MDNGIGLPAGFDIMDNAGLGLKLINGLSEDIEATFNIESNDGTKITAAFERSIFSSS' A
#
# COMPACT_ATOMS: atom_id res chain seq x y z
N MET A 1 -6.73 0.88 -8.28
CA MET A 1 -7.45 -0.41 -8.37
C MET A 1 -7.40 -0.84 -9.82
N ASP A 2 -7.07 -2.10 -10.05
CA ASP A 2 -7.27 -2.77 -11.33
C ASP A 2 -8.41 -3.81 -11.22
N ASN A 3 -8.79 -4.36 -12.37
CA ASN A 3 -9.90 -5.32 -12.52
C ASN A 3 -9.34 -6.68 -13.00
N GLY A 4 -8.07 -6.95 -12.69
CA GLY A 4 -7.35 -8.13 -13.15
C GLY A 4 -7.67 -9.38 -12.30
N ILE A 5 -6.84 -10.42 -12.45
CA ILE A 5 -6.99 -11.67 -11.68
C ILE A 5 -6.60 -11.54 -10.19
N GLY A 6 -6.03 -10.40 -9.79
CA GLY A 6 -5.52 -10.17 -8.44
C GLY A 6 -4.15 -10.79 -8.18
N LEU A 7 -3.83 -10.95 -6.89
CA LEU A 7 -2.58 -11.51 -6.39
C LEU A 7 -2.74 -13.00 -6.07
N PRO A 8 -1.64 -13.78 -6.12
CA PRO A 8 -1.64 -15.16 -5.65
C PRO A 8 -2.10 -15.27 -4.20
N ALA A 9 -2.77 -16.38 -3.86
CA ALA A 9 -3.14 -16.67 -2.48
C ALA A 9 -1.90 -16.73 -1.59
N GLY A 10 -1.95 -16.04 -0.44
CA GLY A 10 -0.81 -15.96 0.49
C GLY A 10 0.33 -15.05 0.02
N PHE A 11 0.11 -14.17 -0.97
CA PHE A 11 1.08 -13.16 -1.33
C PHE A 11 1.34 -12.21 -0.14
N ASP A 12 2.57 -12.24 0.36
CA ASP A 12 3.08 -11.31 1.36
C ASP A 12 4.05 -10.33 0.70
N ILE A 13 3.81 -9.03 0.87
CA ILE A 13 4.66 -7.99 0.33
C ILE A 13 6.03 -7.93 1.02
N MET A 14 6.14 -8.38 2.26
CA MET A 14 7.40 -8.40 2.99
C MET A 14 8.33 -9.50 2.47
N ASP A 15 7.74 -10.64 2.10
CA ASP A 15 8.50 -11.83 1.70
C ASP A 15 8.65 -12.00 0.19
N ASN A 16 7.65 -11.60 -0.60
CA ASN A 16 7.54 -11.94 -2.03
C ASN A 16 7.45 -10.72 -2.97
N ALA A 17 7.73 -9.50 -2.48
CA ALA A 17 7.74 -8.30 -3.29
C ALA A 17 8.95 -8.21 -4.25
N GLY A 18 8.67 -7.88 -5.51
CA GLY A 18 9.67 -7.35 -6.43
C GLY A 18 10.18 -5.97 -5.99
N LEU A 19 11.30 -5.53 -6.58
CA LEU A 19 11.97 -4.26 -6.24
C LEU A 19 11.01 -3.06 -6.19
N GLY A 20 10.08 -2.95 -7.16
CA GLY A 20 9.13 -1.83 -7.22
C GLY A 20 8.23 -1.72 -6.00
N LEU A 21 7.73 -2.85 -5.48
CA LEU A 21 6.87 -2.85 -4.29
C LEU A 21 7.66 -2.52 -3.02
N LYS A 22 8.92 -2.97 -2.92
CA LYS A 22 9.82 -2.59 -1.83
C LYS A 22 10.12 -1.08 -1.82
N LEU A 23 10.34 -0.51 -3.00
CA LEU A 23 10.53 0.94 -3.16
C LEU A 23 9.29 1.72 -2.71
N ILE A 24 8.10 1.29 -3.13
CA ILE A 24 6.85 1.97 -2.74
C ILE A 24 6.61 1.85 -1.23
N ASN A 25 6.92 0.71 -0.62
CA ASN A 25 6.83 0.54 0.83
C ASN A 25 7.74 1.52 1.57
N GLY A 26 9.04 1.55 1.22
CA GLY A 26 9.99 2.47 1.86
C GLY A 26 9.64 3.94 1.63
N LEU A 27 9.21 4.31 0.43
CA LEU A 27 8.75 5.68 0.14
C LEU A 27 7.50 6.05 0.93
N SER A 28 6.62 5.10 1.20
CA SER A 28 5.42 5.34 2.02
C SER A 28 5.79 5.56 3.48
N GLU A 29 6.74 4.77 4.02
CA GLU A 29 7.30 4.95 5.36
C GLU A 29 7.97 6.33 5.51
N ASP A 30 8.76 6.76 4.51
CA ASP A 30 9.47 8.05 4.51
C ASP A 30 8.52 9.27 4.57
N ILE A 31 7.29 9.12 4.07
CA ILE A 31 6.28 10.19 4.02
C ILE A 31 5.12 9.99 5.00
N GLU A 32 5.30 9.13 5.99
CA GLU A 32 4.31 8.82 7.04
C GLU A 32 2.96 8.34 6.45
N ALA A 33 3.01 7.60 5.34
CA ALA A 33 1.85 6.98 4.74
C ALA A 33 1.75 5.49 5.13
N THR A 34 0.55 5.04 5.44
CA THR A 34 0.24 3.61 5.53
C THR A 34 0.00 3.05 4.14
N PHE A 35 0.83 2.09 3.73
CA PHE A 35 0.69 1.36 2.47
C PHE A 35 -0.08 0.05 2.69
N ASN A 36 -1.15 -0.18 1.92
CA ASN A 36 -1.92 -1.42 1.95
C ASN A 36 -2.16 -1.97 0.54
N ILE A 37 -2.13 -3.31 0.43
CA ILE A 37 -2.44 -4.03 -0.81
C ILE A 37 -3.48 -5.10 -0.53
N GLU A 38 -4.54 -5.11 -1.34
CA GLU A 38 -5.67 -6.03 -1.22
C GLU A 38 -5.94 -6.67 -2.59
N SER A 39 -6.35 -7.94 -2.58
CA SER A 39 -6.69 -8.69 -3.77
C SER A 39 -8.10 -9.25 -3.68
N ASN A 40 -9.08 -8.45 -4.13
CA ASN A 40 -10.50 -8.80 -4.18
C ASN A 40 -11.03 -8.36 -5.56
N ASP A 41 -11.26 -9.31 -6.47
CA ASP A 41 -11.67 -9.07 -7.87
C ASP A 41 -10.75 -8.09 -8.64
N GLY A 42 -9.44 -8.26 -8.45
CA GLY A 42 -8.40 -7.37 -8.94
C GLY A 42 -7.45 -6.94 -7.81
N THR A 43 -6.46 -6.10 -8.13
CA THR A 43 -5.55 -5.57 -7.10
C THR A 43 -5.91 -4.13 -6.75
N LYS A 44 -6.03 -3.87 -5.45
CA LYS A 44 -6.20 -2.53 -4.90
C LYS A 44 -4.99 -2.17 -4.05
N ILE A 45 -4.32 -1.10 -4.43
CA ILE A 45 -3.27 -0.46 -3.64
C ILE A 45 -3.83 0.82 -3.03
N THR A 46 -3.56 1.04 -1.75
CA THR A 46 -3.95 2.23 -1.00
C THR A 46 -2.73 2.81 -0.29
N ALA A 47 -2.51 4.11 -0.42
CA ALA A 47 -1.59 4.88 0.43
C ALA A 47 -2.42 5.88 1.24
N ALA A 48 -2.47 5.69 2.55
CA ALA A 48 -3.26 6.51 3.46
C ALA A 48 -2.36 7.44 4.27
N PHE A 49 -2.72 8.71 4.33
CA PHE A 49 -1.98 9.74 5.06
C PHE A 49 -2.81 10.19 6.26
N GLU A 50 -2.18 10.34 7.42
CA GLU A 50 -2.84 10.98 8.55
C GLU A 50 -3.05 12.46 8.24
N ARG A 51 -4.30 12.91 8.35
CA ARG A 51 -4.60 14.33 8.22
C ARG A 51 -4.33 15.00 9.56
N SER A 52 -3.26 15.79 9.63
CA SER A 52 -3.04 16.68 10.78
C SER A 52 -4.18 17.68 10.88
N ILE A 53 -5.03 17.52 11.90
CA ILE A 53 -6.02 18.53 12.26
C ILE A 53 -5.27 19.56 13.12
N PHE A 54 -4.87 20.68 12.52
CA PHE A 54 -4.44 21.83 13.28
C PHE A 54 -5.66 22.37 14.05
N SER A 55 -5.74 22.13 15.36
CA SER A 55 -6.67 22.88 16.20
C SER A 55 -6.05 24.24 16.48
N SER A 56 -6.60 25.30 15.90
CA SER A 56 -6.33 26.66 16.33
C SER A 56 -6.86 26.80 17.77
N SER A 57 -5.96 26.92 18.74
CA SER A 57 -6.30 27.37 20.10
C SER A 57 -6.43 28.89 20.15
#